data_AF-A0A7J4S0T8-F1
#
_entry.id   AF-A0A7J4S0T8-F1
#
_cell.length_a   1.000
_cell.length_b   1.000
_cell.length_c   1.000
_cell.angle_alpha   90.00
_cell.angle_beta   90.00
_cell.angle_gamma   90.00
#
_symmetry.space_group_name_H-M   'P 1'
#
loop_
_entity.id
_entity.type
_entity.pdbx_description
1 polymer ?
#
loop_
_entity_poly.entity_id
_entity_poly.type
_entity_poly.pdbx_seq_one_letter_code
_entity_poly.pdbx_strand_id
1 'polypeptide(L)'
;MGLVGYFTAEIGLWSELHTYSGGLGVLAGDHVKSAADAEVNLVGVTLLYREGYGRQHIDEAGNQTESFGAIDPADHLIDTGLDISLPLDDGTLHARIWKVEVVGITGHIVPVYFMDTHHPQNSDYHRSMGARLYGGNDDVRIRQEYLLGVGGVRLLNMLRKDFTGLHLNEGHCTFALLELLHQGWTREQLSEKILFTTHTPVPAGHDRFDWADVNEVLGDLMPADVVELVKSVGDPEDGARCSMSHLAVALAEQVNAVSNLNAQVASTMFDNYHIHPLTNGVHHITWTSPTMAELFDDKLPGWKQDPTQLSYAGAL
;
A
#
# COMPACT_ATOMS: atom_id res chain seq x y z
N MET A 1 -3.46 21.02 7.57
CA MET A 1 -2.41 20.00 7.34
C MET A 1 -2.24 19.79 5.85
N GLY A 2 -1.02 19.50 5.39
CA GLY A 2 -0.78 19.11 4.00
C GLY A 2 -1.41 17.74 3.69
N LEU A 3 -1.56 17.44 2.40
CA LEU A 3 -2.09 16.15 1.94
C LEU A 3 -1.00 15.08 1.95
N VAL A 4 -1.27 13.90 2.51
CA VAL A 4 -0.36 12.75 2.47
C VAL A 4 -0.89 11.71 1.49
N GLY A 5 -0.04 11.27 0.56
CA GLY A 5 -0.33 10.12 -0.29
C GLY A 5 0.02 8.81 0.43
N TYR A 6 -0.95 7.93 0.63
CA TYR A 6 -0.77 6.64 1.27
C TYR A 6 -0.79 5.52 0.24
N PHE A 7 0.37 4.93 -0.04
CA PHE A 7 0.55 3.92 -1.06
C PHE A 7 0.60 2.55 -0.40
N THR A 8 -0.20 1.62 -0.92
CA THR A 8 -0.27 0.26 -0.39
C THR A 8 -0.59 -0.74 -1.48
N ALA A 9 0.06 -1.91 -1.45
CA ALA A 9 -0.27 -2.99 -2.38
C ALA A 9 -1.63 -3.61 -2.07
N GLU A 10 -2.05 -3.66 -0.81
CA GLU A 10 -3.36 -4.17 -0.42
C GLU A 10 -4.11 -3.21 0.51
N ILE A 11 -5.44 -3.25 0.46
CA ILE A 11 -6.29 -2.48 1.38
C ILE A 11 -7.60 -3.21 1.68
N GLY A 12 -7.92 -3.35 2.96
CA GLY A 12 -9.12 -4.01 3.47
C GLY A 12 -10.12 -3.00 4.03
N LEU A 13 -10.96 -2.45 3.15
CA LEU A 13 -11.97 -1.47 3.56
C LEU A 13 -13.22 -2.17 4.14
N TRP A 14 -13.74 -3.18 3.44
CA TRP A 14 -14.80 -4.08 3.88
C TRP A 14 -14.63 -5.43 3.18
N SER A 15 -15.29 -6.47 3.69
CA SER A 15 -15.00 -7.86 3.32
C SER A 15 -15.32 -8.21 1.86
N GLU A 16 -16.31 -7.57 1.25
CA GLU A 16 -16.75 -7.84 -0.12
C GLU A 16 -15.82 -7.20 -1.18
N LEU A 17 -15.04 -6.17 -0.81
CA LEU A 17 -14.00 -5.63 -1.66
C LEU A 17 -12.70 -6.40 -1.43
N HIS A 18 -12.48 -7.44 -2.23
CA HIS A 18 -11.39 -8.43 -2.05
C HIS A 18 -9.99 -7.92 -2.42
N THR A 19 -9.62 -6.68 -2.07
CA THR A 19 -8.32 -6.06 -2.39
C THR A 19 -7.25 -6.26 -1.31
N TYR A 20 -7.41 -7.29 -0.46
CA TYR A 20 -6.46 -7.62 0.60
C TYR A 20 -6.40 -9.12 0.91
N SER A 21 -5.30 -9.54 1.51
CA SER A 21 -5.04 -10.94 1.90
C SER A 21 -4.83 -11.12 3.40
N GLY A 22 -4.29 -10.11 4.10
CA GLY A 22 -3.89 -10.27 5.49
C GLY A 22 -3.82 -8.96 6.28
N GLY A 23 -2.97 -8.98 7.31
CA GLY A 23 -2.88 -7.90 8.30
C GLY A 23 -2.39 -6.57 7.73
N LEU A 24 -1.56 -6.57 6.68
CA LEU A 24 -1.06 -5.36 6.03
C LEU A 24 -2.21 -4.55 5.41
N GLY A 25 -3.11 -5.23 4.70
CA GLY A 25 -4.27 -4.62 4.05
C GLY A 25 -5.36 -4.22 5.05
N VAL A 26 -5.59 -5.04 6.08
CA VAL A 26 -6.49 -4.67 7.18
C VAL A 26 -6.00 -3.38 7.86
N LEU A 27 -4.71 -3.30 8.17
CA LEU A 27 -4.12 -2.09 8.75
C LEU A 27 -4.26 -0.88 7.81
N ALA A 28 -4.00 -1.06 6.52
CA ALA A 28 -4.18 0.01 5.53
C ALA A 28 -5.62 0.55 5.50
N GLY A 29 -6.61 -0.34 5.61
CA GLY A 29 -8.02 0.05 5.71
C GLY A 29 -8.32 0.79 7.01
N ASP A 30 -7.76 0.32 8.12
CA ASP A 30 -7.93 0.95 9.43
C ASP A 30 -7.23 2.31 9.52
N HIS A 31 -6.08 2.50 8.86
CA HIS A 31 -5.43 3.80 8.71
C HIS A 31 -6.33 4.80 7.97
N VAL A 32 -6.89 4.39 6.83
CA VAL A 32 -7.77 5.26 6.04
C VAL A 32 -9.02 5.66 6.82
N LYS A 33 -9.66 4.71 7.51
CA LYS A 33 -10.84 4.97 8.35
C LYS A 33 -10.51 5.90 9.53
N SER A 34 -9.41 5.62 10.24
CA SER A 34 -8.96 6.45 11.35
C SER A 34 -8.55 7.85 10.90
N ALA A 35 -7.94 7.98 9.71
CA ALA A 35 -7.64 9.27 9.10
C ALA A 35 -8.91 10.05 8.75
N ALA A 36 -9.97 9.35 8.30
CA ALA A 36 -11.26 9.96 8.05
C ALA A 36 -11.90 10.49 9.34
N ASP A 37 -11.87 9.70 10.42
CA ASP A 37 -12.40 10.09 11.74
C ASP A 37 -11.61 11.24 12.38
N ALA A 38 -10.29 11.24 12.23
CA ALA A 38 -9.39 12.23 12.84
C ALA A 38 -9.15 13.48 11.96
N GLU A 39 -9.91 13.63 10.86
CA GLU A 39 -9.78 14.74 9.91
C GLU A 39 -8.38 14.92 9.30
N VAL A 40 -7.66 13.81 9.13
CA VAL A 40 -6.33 13.82 8.51
C VAL A 40 -6.49 13.89 6.99
N ASN A 41 -5.80 14.85 6.38
CA ASN A 41 -5.77 15.00 4.92
C ASN A 41 -4.92 13.88 4.29
N LEU A 42 -5.56 12.76 3.97
CA LEU A 42 -4.93 11.57 3.39
C LEU A 42 -5.62 11.21 2.06
N VAL A 43 -4.86 10.61 1.14
CA VAL A 43 -5.39 9.99 -0.09
C VAL A 43 -4.76 8.62 -0.27
N GLY A 44 -5.57 7.58 -0.36
CA GLY A 44 -5.11 6.21 -0.60
C GLY A 44 -4.87 5.94 -2.09
N VAL A 45 -3.80 5.23 -2.41
CA VAL A 45 -3.49 4.76 -3.77
C VAL A 45 -3.11 3.28 -3.71
N THR A 46 -3.77 2.48 -4.54
CA THR A 46 -3.55 1.03 -4.60
C THR A 46 -3.90 0.45 -5.99
N LEU A 47 -3.67 -0.85 -6.18
CA LEU A 47 -4.09 -1.58 -7.37
C LEU A 47 -5.48 -2.20 -7.16
N LEU A 48 -6.24 -2.35 -8.25
CA LEU A 48 -7.46 -3.14 -8.24
C LEU A 48 -7.16 -4.58 -8.67
N TYR A 49 -7.24 -5.51 -7.72
CA TYR A 49 -7.17 -6.95 -8.03
C TYR A 49 -8.57 -7.51 -8.19
N ARG A 50 -9.01 -7.73 -9.43
CA ARG A 50 -10.40 -8.14 -9.68
C ARG A 50 -10.71 -9.52 -9.10
N GLU A 51 -9.76 -10.43 -9.04
CA GLU A 51 -9.94 -11.78 -8.47
C GLU A 51 -9.48 -11.90 -7.00
N GLY A 52 -8.92 -10.83 -6.44
CA GLY A 52 -8.43 -10.78 -5.06
C GLY A 52 -7.35 -11.83 -4.73
N TYR A 53 -7.34 -12.30 -3.48
CA TYR A 53 -6.39 -13.32 -2.99
C TYR A 53 -6.93 -14.75 -3.11
N GLY A 54 -8.25 -14.96 -3.04
CA GLY A 54 -8.91 -16.25 -3.18
C GLY A 54 -10.06 -16.45 -2.18
N ARG A 55 -11.15 -17.09 -2.63
CA ARG A 55 -12.26 -17.53 -1.76
C ARG A 55 -12.02 -18.97 -1.34
N GLN A 56 -11.84 -19.17 -0.04
CA GLN A 56 -11.62 -20.47 0.58
C GLN A 56 -12.93 -21.27 0.66
N HIS A 57 -12.85 -22.55 0.30
CA HIS A 57 -13.88 -23.57 0.50
C HIS A 57 -13.30 -24.71 1.30
N ILE A 58 -14.07 -25.23 2.25
CA ILE A 58 -13.71 -26.39 3.05
C ILE A 58 -14.80 -27.43 2.80
N ASP A 59 -14.43 -28.56 2.23
CA ASP A 59 -15.37 -29.65 1.96
C ASP A 59 -15.70 -30.44 3.25
N GLU A 60 -16.64 -31.39 3.16
CA GLU A 60 -17.04 -32.23 4.30
C GLU A 60 -15.90 -33.09 4.87
N ALA A 61 -14.84 -33.34 4.09
CA ALA A 61 -13.66 -34.08 4.52
C ALA A 61 -12.57 -33.17 5.12
N GLY A 62 -12.79 -31.86 5.15
CA GLY A 62 -11.83 -30.87 5.63
C GLY A 62 -10.76 -30.49 4.61
N ASN A 63 -10.92 -30.86 3.34
CA ASN A 63 -9.99 -30.41 2.30
C ASN A 63 -10.29 -28.96 1.93
N GLN A 64 -9.23 -28.17 1.85
CA GLN A 64 -9.30 -26.80 1.39
C GLN A 64 -9.19 -26.74 -0.14
N THR A 65 -10.03 -25.92 -0.77
CA THR A 65 -9.91 -25.49 -2.16
C THR A 65 -10.18 -24.00 -2.29
N GLU A 66 -9.67 -23.37 -3.34
CA GLU A 66 -9.86 -21.94 -3.60
C GLU A 66 -10.56 -21.68 -4.94
N SER A 67 -11.40 -20.64 -4.96
CA SER A 67 -11.94 -20.07 -6.20
C SER A 67 -11.59 -18.59 -6.31
N PHE A 68 -11.37 -18.12 -7.54
CA PHE A 68 -10.92 -16.76 -7.86
C PHE A 68 -11.97 -16.05 -8.71
N GLY A 69 -13.09 -15.70 -8.07
CA GLY A 69 -14.19 -15.02 -8.76
C GLY A 69 -13.87 -13.54 -8.93
N ALA A 70 -13.85 -13.06 -10.18
CA ALA A 70 -13.67 -11.65 -10.46
C ALA A 70 -14.86 -10.83 -9.92
N ILE A 71 -14.57 -9.75 -9.19
CA ILE A 71 -15.57 -8.75 -8.80
C ILE A 71 -15.86 -7.80 -9.98
N ASP A 72 -17.08 -7.29 -10.05
CA ASP A 72 -17.35 -6.08 -10.84
C ASP A 72 -16.97 -4.86 -9.99
N PRO A 73 -15.99 -4.03 -10.39
CA PRO A 73 -15.63 -2.84 -9.63
C PRO A 73 -16.81 -1.90 -9.38
N ALA A 74 -17.81 -1.88 -10.28
CA ALA A 74 -18.98 -1.00 -10.16
C ALA A 74 -19.91 -1.37 -8.99
N ASP A 75 -19.81 -2.58 -8.44
CA ASP A 75 -20.57 -3.00 -7.26
C ASP A 75 -20.02 -2.35 -5.96
N HIS A 76 -18.80 -1.82 -6.01
CA HIS A 76 -18.05 -1.38 -4.83
C HIS A 76 -17.46 0.02 -4.96
N LEU A 77 -17.12 0.44 -6.18
CA LEU A 77 -16.30 1.60 -6.48
C LEU A 77 -16.99 2.50 -7.51
N ILE A 78 -16.67 3.78 -7.44
CA ILE A 78 -17.12 4.79 -8.38
C ILE A 78 -16.10 4.88 -9.52
N ASP A 79 -16.56 4.67 -10.75
CA ASP A 79 -15.77 4.95 -11.94
C ASP A 79 -15.51 6.47 -12.03
N THR A 80 -14.24 6.87 -12.05
CA THR A 80 -13.87 8.29 -12.14
C THR A 80 -13.96 8.85 -13.56
N GLY A 81 -14.08 7.99 -14.57
CA GLY A 81 -13.98 8.40 -15.97
C GLY A 81 -12.55 8.58 -16.48
N LEU A 82 -11.54 8.43 -15.61
CA LEU A 82 -10.14 8.72 -15.90
C LEU A 82 -9.35 7.43 -16.16
N ASP A 83 -8.39 7.53 -17.06
CA ASP A 83 -7.40 6.50 -17.34
C ASP A 83 -6.00 7.08 -17.17
N ILE A 84 -5.07 6.28 -16.63
CA ILE A 84 -3.62 6.58 -16.71
C ILE A 84 -2.96 5.69 -17.75
N SER A 85 -1.84 6.15 -18.29
CA SER A 85 -1.07 5.41 -19.29
C SER A 85 0.43 5.51 -18.99
N LEU A 86 1.12 4.38 -19.02
CA LEU A 86 2.54 4.26 -18.69
C LEU A 86 3.26 3.49 -19.80
N PRO A 87 4.47 3.90 -20.22
CA PRO A 87 5.28 3.07 -21.10
C PRO A 87 5.66 1.77 -20.38
N LEU A 88 5.43 0.62 -21.01
CA LEU A 88 5.77 -0.70 -20.47
C LEU A 88 5.82 -1.75 -21.59
N ASP A 89 6.78 -2.67 -21.55
CA ASP A 89 6.94 -3.81 -22.48
C ASP A 89 6.89 -3.41 -23.97
N ASP A 90 7.71 -2.43 -24.36
CA ASP A 90 7.73 -1.83 -25.71
C ASP A 90 6.38 -1.23 -26.18
N GLY A 91 5.45 -1.03 -25.25
CA GLY A 91 4.10 -0.55 -25.51
C GLY A 91 3.61 0.43 -24.45
N THR A 92 2.32 0.35 -24.13
CA THR A 92 1.68 1.21 -23.13
C THR A 92 0.74 0.39 -22.28
N LEU A 93 0.97 0.43 -20.97
CA LEU A 93 0.04 -0.06 -19.97
C LEU A 93 -1.01 1.02 -19.70
N HIS A 94 -2.27 0.68 -19.85
CA HIS A 94 -3.40 1.52 -19.48
C HIS A 94 -4.02 1.04 -18.18
N ALA A 95 -4.46 1.94 -17.30
CA ALA A 95 -5.22 1.57 -16.12
C ALA A 95 -6.41 2.50 -15.92
N ARG A 96 -7.60 1.91 -15.74
CA ARG A 96 -8.83 2.61 -15.38
C ARG A 96 -8.75 3.02 -13.92
N ILE A 97 -9.18 4.24 -13.61
CA ILE A 97 -9.16 4.75 -12.23
C ILE A 97 -10.54 4.64 -11.61
N TRP A 98 -10.60 3.86 -10.54
CA TRP A 98 -11.77 3.73 -9.67
C TRP A 98 -11.52 4.45 -8.35
N LYS A 99 -12.58 4.84 -7.65
CA LYS A 99 -12.45 5.42 -6.30
C LYS A 99 -13.53 4.95 -5.34
N VAL A 100 -13.22 5.05 -4.05
CA VAL A 100 -14.21 5.11 -2.97
C VAL A 100 -13.89 6.27 -2.04
N GLU A 101 -14.92 6.82 -1.42
CA GLU A 101 -14.83 7.86 -0.40
C GLU A 101 -15.11 7.23 0.96
N VAL A 102 -14.08 7.15 1.81
CA VAL A 102 -14.24 6.71 3.20
C VAL A 102 -14.62 7.93 4.03
N VAL A 103 -15.81 7.89 4.62
CA VAL A 103 -16.38 9.01 5.38
C VAL A 103 -16.22 8.72 6.87
N GLY A 104 -15.53 9.62 7.57
CA GLY A 104 -15.35 9.53 9.01
C GLY A 104 -16.57 10.02 9.78
N ILE A 105 -16.57 9.83 11.09
CA ILE A 105 -17.65 10.23 12.00
C ILE A 105 -17.93 11.74 12.01
N THR A 106 -16.98 12.57 11.59
CA THR A 106 -17.16 14.03 11.47
C THR A 106 -17.69 14.45 10.10
N GLY A 107 -17.78 13.52 9.14
CA GLY A 107 -18.09 13.79 7.75
C GLY A 107 -16.88 14.12 6.88
N HIS A 108 -15.65 14.16 7.44
CA HIS A 108 -14.43 14.28 6.66
C HIS A 108 -14.23 13.05 5.76
N ILE A 109 -13.67 13.29 4.57
CA ILE A 109 -13.58 12.29 3.51
C ILE A 109 -12.12 12.00 3.20
N VAL A 110 -11.76 10.73 3.23
CA VAL A 110 -10.50 10.20 2.71
C VAL A 110 -10.79 9.40 1.43
N PRO A 111 -10.43 9.90 0.25
CA PRO A 111 -10.58 9.14 -0.99
C PRO A 111 -9.49 8.07 -1.11
N VAL A 112 -9.88 6.89 -1.60
CA VAL A 112 -8.95 5.82 -1.99
C VAL A 112 -9.15 5.55 -3.48
N TYR A 113 -8.06 5.60 -4.24
CA TYR A 113 -8.04 5.34 -5.67
C TYR A 113 -7.43 3.98 -5.98
N PHE A 114 -8.04 3.29 -6.95
CA PHE A 114 -7.63 1.98 -7.40
C PHE A 114 -7.30 2.03 -8.89
N MET A 115 -6.13 1.48 -9.26
CA MET A 115 -5.68 1.38 -10.64
C MET A 115 -5.98 -0.02 -11.19
N ASP A 116 -6.82 -0.09 -12.22
CA ASP A 116 -7.34 -1.34 -12.79
C ASP A 116 -6.81 -1.59 -14.20
N THR A 117 -6.02 -2.64 -14.38
CA THR A 117 -5.42 -2.98 -15.68
C THR A 117 -6.37 -3.73 -16.61
N HIS A 118 -7.60 -4.02 -16.19
CA HIS A 118 -8.62 -4.60 -17.06
C HIS A 118 -9.17 -3.54 -18.04
N HIS A 119 -8.32 -3.14 -18.98
CA HIS A 119 -8.57 -2.05 -19.92
C HIS A 119 -8.64 -2.58 -21.36
N PRO A 120 -9.58 -2.12 -22.22
CA PRO A 120 -9.74 -2.60 -23.60
C PRO A 120 -8.47 -2.50 -24.46
N GLN A 121 -7.61 -1.52 -24.18
CA GLN A 121 -6.36 -1.29 -24.93
C GLN A 121 -5.19 -2.15 -24.45
N ASN A 122 -5.32 -2.83 -23.30
CA ASN A 122 -4.26 -3.68 -22.78
C ASN A 122 -4.26 -5.05 -23.45
N SER A 123 -3.06 -5.60 -23.63
CA SER A 123 -2.85 -7.01 -23.95
C SER A 123 -3.45 -7.92 -22.87
N ASP A 124 -3.72 -9.18 -23.21
CA ASP A 124 -4.23 -10.16 -22.23
C ASP A 124 -3.26 -10.32 -21.04
N TYR A 125 -1.96 -10.25 -21.32
CA TYR A 125 -0.92 -10.27 -20.30
C TYR A 125 -1.06 -9.07 -19.34
N HIS A 126 -1.13 -7.84 -19.85
CA HIS A 126 -1.28 -6.65 -19.02
C HIS A 126 -2.58 -6.62 -18.21
N ARG A 127 -3.68 -7.14 -18.78
CA ARG A 127 -4.94 -7.31 -18.05
C ARG A 127 -4.79 -8.31 -16.90
N SER A 128 -4.06 -9.40 -17.12
CA SER A 128 -3.84 -10.43 -16.10
C SER A 128 -3.03 -9.95 -14.89
N MET A 129 -2.23 -8.88 -15.04
CA MET A 129 -1.46 -8.30 -13.92
C MET A 129 -2.37 -7.78 -12.80
N GLY A 130 -3.57 -7.29 -13.11
CA GLY A 130 -4.58 -6.84 -12.15
C GLY A 130 -5.57 -7.94 -11.74
N ALA A 131 -5.28 -9.22 -12.03
CA ALA A 131 -6.15 -10.31 -11.63
C ALA A 131 -6.02 -10.59 -10.14
N ARG A 132 -4.83 -11.03 -9.69
CA ARG A 132 -4.62 -11.60 -8.34
C ARG A 132 -3.61 -10.82 -7.52
N LEU A 133 -3.97 -10.60 -6.25
CA LEU A 133 -3.09 -10.05 -5.22
C LEU A 133 -2.04 -11.10 -4.84
N TYR A 134 -0.75 -10.72 -4.82
CA TYR A 134 0.39 -11.64 -4.61
C TYR A 134 0.38 -12.86 -5.54
N GLY A 135 -0.27 -12.75 -6.70
CA GLY A 135 -0.24 -13.76 -7.75
C GLY A 135 0.92 -13.56 -8.71
N GLY A 136 1.21 -14.59 -9.49
CA GLY A 136 2.26 -14.55 -10.50
C GLY A 136 3.66 -14.85 -9.96
N ASN A 137 4.64 -14.64 -10.82
CA ASN A 137 6.07 -14.72 -10.55
C ASN A 137 6.66 -13.30 -10.50
N ASP A 138 7.98 -13.20 -10.29
CA ASP A 138 8.73 -11.94 -10.20
C ASP A 138 8.45 -11.00 -11.39
N ASP A 139 8.30 -11.55 -12.59
CA ASP A 139 7.95 -10.84 -13.83
C ASP A 139 6.61 -10.08 -13.75
N VAL A 140 5.57 -10.67 -13.15
CA VAL A 140 4.29 -10.00 -12.91
C VAL A 140 4.41 -9.02 -11.75
N ARG A 141 5.10 -9.42 -10.68
CA ARG A 141 5.23 -8.63 -9.45
C ARG A 141 5.93 -7.30 -9.69
N ILE A 142 7.04 -7.29 -10.43
CA ILE A 142 7.77 -6.05 -10.73
C ILE A 142 6.92 -5.05 -11.53
N ARG A 143 6.06 -5.54 -12.42
CA ARG A 143 5.12 -4.70 -13.22
C ARG A 143 3.94 -4.20 -12.39
N GLN A 144 3.47 -4.99 -11.42
CA GLN A 144 2.51 -4.51 -10.41
C GLN A 144 3.12 -3.38 -9.59
N GLU A 145 4.36 -3.54 -9.09
CA GLU A 145 5.06 -2.51 -8.31
C GLU A 145 5.37 -1.27 -9.14
N TYR A 146 5.68 -1.43 -10.43
CA TYR A 146 5.81 -0.32 -11.38
C TYR A 146 4.52 0.48 -11.49
N LEU A 147 3.39 -0.19 -11.74
CA LEU A 147 2.09 0.48 -11.80
C LEU A 147 1.74 1.14 -10.46
N LEU A 148 1.96 0.47 -9.33
CA LEU A 148 1.65 1.00 -8.01
C LEU A 148 2.49 2.24 -7.68
N GLY A 149 3.80 2.15 -7.85
CA GLY A 149 4.74 3.22 -7.55
C GLY A 149 4.67 4.37 -8.57
N VAL A 150 5.07 4.10 -9.80
CA VAL A 150 5.15 5.09 -10.88
C VAL A 150 3.76 5.57 -11.29
N GLY A 151 2.84 4.63 -11.52
CA GLY A 151 1.45 4.96 -11.86
C GLY A 151 0.74 5.72 -10.76
N GLY A 152 0.98 5.38 -9.49
CA GLY A 152 0.41 6.09 -8.36
C GLY A 152 0.87 7.54 -8.24
N VAL A 153 2.15 7.82 -8.44
CA VAL A 153 2.66 9.21 -8.47
C VAL A 153 2.04 10.00 -9.62
N ARG A 154 1.98 9.40 -10.83
CA ARG A 154 1.38 10.05 -12.00
C ARG A 154 -0.13 10.25 -11.84
N LEU A 155 -0.82 9.34 -11.17
CA LEU A 155 -2.23 9.50 -10.80
C LEU A 155 -2.42 10.72 -9.88
N LEU A 156 -1.63 10.86 -8.82
CA LEU A 156 -1.73 12.02 -7.93
C LEU A 156 -1.48 13.35 -8.67
N ASN A 157 -0.49 13.37 -9.56
CA ASN A 157 -0.23 14.53 -10.43
C ASN A 157 -1.42 14.84 -11.36
N MET A 158 -2.01 13.81 -11.99
CA MET A 158 -3.20 13.95 -12.86
C MET A 158 -4.40 14.51 -12.08
N LEU A 159 -4.60 14.06 -10.85
CA LEU A 159 -5.66 14.54 -9.96
C LEU A 159 -5.38 15.95 -9.39
N ARG A 160 -4.23 16.57 -9.74
CA ARG A 160 -3.76 17.86 -9.24
C ARG A 160 -3.74 17.90 -7.71
N LYS A 161 -3.30 16.81 -7.11
CA LYS A 161 -3.17 16.65 -5.66
C LYS A 161 -1.74 17.01 -5.26
N ASP A 162 -1.56 18.24 -4.79
CA ASP A 162 -0.28 18.66 -4.19
C ASP A 162 -0.11 17.94 -2.84
N PHE A 163 0.63 16.84 -2.83
CA PHE A 163 0.96 16.11 -1.61
C PHE A 163 2.20 16.73 -0.95
N THR A 164 2.18 16.82 0.37
CA THR A 164 3.32 17.30 1.16
C THR A 164 4.30 16.21 1.53
N GLY A 165 3.87 14.95 1.40
CA GLY A 165 4.67 13.75 1.62
C GLY A 165 3.93 12.48 1.21
N LEU A 166 4.67 11.37 1.15
CA LEU A 166 4.12 10.03 0.91
C LEU A 166 4.42 9.10 2.07
N HIS A 167 3.50 8.18 2.32
CA HIS A 167 3.69 7.06 3.22
C HIS A 167 3.59 5.77 2.40
N LEU A 168 4.71 5.04 2.33
CA LEU A 168 4.83 3.77 1.65
C LEU A 168 4.58 2.62 2.64
N ASN A 169 3.50 1.89 2.44
CA ASN A 169 3.15 0.72 3.23
C ASN A 169 3.81 -0.53 2.64
N GLU A 170 5.02 -0.84 3.11
CA GLU A 170 5.91 -1.90 2.61
C GLU A 170 6.59 -1.59 1.25
N GLY A 171 7.62 -2.39 0.92
CA GLY A 171 8.53 -2.19 -0.20
C GLY A 171 7.87 -2.18 -1.59
N HIS A 172 6.63 -2.68 -1.72
CA HIS A 172 5.92 -2.75 -3.00
C HIS A 172 5.71 -1.40 -3.69
N CYS A 173 5.82 -0.30 -2.94
CA CYS A 173 5.56 1.04 -3.42
C CYS A 173 6.84 1.80 -3.81
N THR A 174 8.01 1.17 -3.69
CA THR A 174 9.31 1.86 -3.71
C THR A 174 9.61 2.57 -5.03
N PHE A 175 9.13 2.06 -6.16
CA PHE A 175 9.30 2.73 -7.45
C PHE A 175 8.64 4.11 -7.54
N ALA A 176 7.73 4.46 -6.62
CA ALA A 176 7.25 5.83 -6.47
C ALA A 176 8.41 6.82 -6.25
N LEU A 177 9.43 6.42 -5.48
CA LEU A 177 10.57 7.28 -5.16
C LEU A 177 11.45 7.53 -6.37
N LEU A 178 11.61 6.53 -7.24
CA LEU A 178 12.37 6.69 -8.49
C LEU A 178 11.65 7.62 -9.47
N GLU A 179 10.32 7.52 -9.59
CA GLU A 179 9.53 8.45 -10.38
C GLU A 179 9.63 9.89 -9.82
N LEU A 180 9.64 10.08 -8.50
CA LEU A 180 9.83 11.41 -7.91
C LEU A 180 11.21 11.99 -8.22
N LEU A 181 12.28 11.19 -8.14
CA LEU A 181 13.62 11.61 -8.56
C LEU A 181 13.64 12.01 -10.03
N HIS A 182 12.99 11.22 -10.90
CA HIS A 182 12.88 11.51 -12.32
C HIS A 182 12.10 12.82 -12.58
N GLN A 183 11.11 13.14 -11.75
CA GLN A 183 10.38 14.41 -11.77
C GLN A 183 11.17 15.60 -11.16
N GLY A 184 12.41 15.37 -10.74
CA GLY A 184 13.33 16.40 -10.27
C GLY A 184 13.36 16.60 -8.75
N TRP A 185 12.77 15.69 -7.97
CA TRP A 185 12.96 15.72 -6.52
C TRP A 185 14.41 15.39 -6.18
N THR A 186 14.95 16.08 -5.17
CA THR A 186 16.27 15.75 -4.62
C THR A 186 16.17 14.65 -3.58
N ARG A 187 17.32 14.04 -3.22
CA ARG A 187 17.38 13.03 -2.17
C ARG A 187 16.97 13.59 -0.82
N GLU A 188 17.34 14.82 -0.54
CA GLU A 188 16.95 15.54 0.68
C GLU A 188 15.43 15.75 0.73
N GLN A 189 14.80 16.05 -0.42
CA GLN A 189 13.34 16.15 -0.45
C GLN A 189 12.65 14.81 -0.20
N LEU A 190 13.21 13.70 -0.70
CA LEU A 190 12.69 12.38 -0.36
C LEU A 190 12.85 12.10 1.13
N SER A 191 14.04 12.33 1.70
CA SER A 191 14.30 12.03 3.11
C SER A 191 13.46 12.86 4.08
N GLU A 192 13.06 14.07 3.70
CA GLU A 192 12.18 14.93 4.50
C GLU A 192 10.69 14.57 4.38
N LYS A 193 10.26 14.00 3.24
CA LYS A 193 8.84 13.93 2.86
C LYS A 193 8.30 12.52 2.71
N ILE A 194 9.13 11.50 2.76
CA ILE A 194 8.74 10.11 2.56
C ILE A 194 8.88 9.36 3.88
N LEU A 195 7.82 8.67 4.26
CA LEU A 195 7.84 7.71 5.36
C LEU A 195 7.71 6.30 4.77
N PHE A 196 8.66 5.43 5.08
CA PHE A 196 8.60 4.00 4.73
C PHE A 196 8.24 3.19 5.98
N THR A 197 7.22 2.32 5.88
CA THR A 197 6.92 1.33 6.93
C THR A 197 7.32 -0.06 6.47
N THR A 198 8.12 -0.76 7.27
CA THR A 198 8.42 -2.19 7.11
C THR A 198 7.61 -3.03 8.10
N HIS A 199 7.00 -4.10 7.60
CA HIS A 199 6.19 -5.04 8.41
C HIS A 199 6.91 -6.36 8.63
N THR A 200 7.74 -6.76 7.66
CA THR A 200 8.43 -8.04 7.66
C THR A 200 9.80 -7.92 8.36
N PRO A 201 10.04 -8.67 9.46
CA PRO A 201 11.33 -8.66 10.14
C PRO A 201 12.24 -9.82 9.69
N VAL A 202 12.06 -10.32 8.46
CA VAL A 202 12.83 -11.45 7.91
C VAL A 202 13.17 -11.23 6.44
N PRO A 203 14.42 -11.49 6.00
CA PRO A 203 14.85 -11.26 4.61
C PRO A 203 13.97 -11.92 3.54
N ALA A 204 13.36 -13.06 3.85
CA ALA A 204 12.56 -13.85 2.90
C ALA A 204 11.21 -13.23 2.53
N GLY A 205 10.72 -12.22 3.27
CA GLY A 205 9.46 -11.54 2.97
C GLY A 205 9.63 -10.17 2.30
N HIS A 206 10.82 -9.86 1.78
CA HIS A 206 11.08 -8.65 1.01
C HIS A 206 11.25 -9.02 -0.47
N ASP A 207 10.48 -8.35 -1.33
CA ASP A 207 10.58 -8.55 -2.77
C ASP A 207 11.99 -8.16 -3.27
N ARG A 208 12.55 -9.04 -4.11
CA ARG A 208 13.88 -8.91 -4.73
C ARG A 208 13.76 -9.25 -6.20
N PHE A 209 14.23 -8.37 -7.06
CA PHE A 209 14.17 -8.54 -8.51
C PHE A 209 15.57 -8.54 -9.13
N ASP A 210 15.77 -9.33 -10.18
CA ASP A 210 17.00 -9.29 -10.95
C ASP A 210 17.13 -7.92 -11.66
N TRP A 211 18.32 -7.33 -11.64
CA TRP A 211 18.53 -6.00 -12.22
C TRP A 211 18.21 -5.92 -13.72
N ALA A 212 18.30 -7.03 -14.43
CA ALA A 212 17.89 -7.10 -15.83
C ALA A 212 16.39 -6.81 -16.00
N ASP A 213 15.55 -7.44 -15.17
CA ASP A 213 14.09 -7.25 -15.18
C ASP A 213 13.73 -5.84 -14.72
N VAL A 214 14.42 -5.33 -13.69
CA VAL A 214 14.25 -3.94 -13.22
C VAL A 214 14.59 -2.94 -14.33
N ASN A 215 15.68 -3.17 -15.06
CA ASN A 215 16.06 -2.33 -16.18
C ASN A 215 15.06 -2.40 -17.33
N GLU A 216 14.53 -3.57 -17.64
CA GLU A 216 13.49 -3.77 -18.66
C GLU A 216 12.23 -2.95 -18.33
N VAL A 217 11.82 -2.93 -17.07
CA VAL A 217 10.58 -2.28 -16.62
C VAL A 217 10.74 -0.77 -16.40
N LEU A 218 11.84 -0.34 -15.76
CA LEU A 218 12.03 1.06 -15.36
C LEU A 218 12.81 1.89 -16.38
N GLY A 219 13.74 1.28 -17.11
CA GLY A 219 14.65 1.97 -18.03
C GLY A 219 15.27 3.23 -17.41
N ASP A 220 15.02 4.38 -18.04
CA ASP A 220 15.58 5.69 -17.68
C ASP A 220 15.13 6.25 -16.31
N LEU A 221 14.20 5.59 -15.61
CA LEU A 221 13.82 5.97 -14.24
C LEU A 221 14.88 5.57 -13.21
N MET A 222 15.77 4.63 -13.54
CA MET A 222 16.81 4.19 -12.60
C MET A 222 17.94 5.22 -12.50
N PRO A 223 18.27 5.72 -11.29
CA PRO A 223 19.45 6.53 -11.12
C PRO A 223 20.71 5.66 -11.26
N ALA A 224 21.81 6.26 -11.74
CA ALA A 224 23.05 5.54 -12.01
C ALA A 224 23.68 4.88 -10.76
N ASP A 225 23.34 5.36 -9.56
CA ASP A 225 23.83 4.87 -8.28
C ASP A 225 22.89 3.83 -7.62
N VAL A 226 21.81 3.39 -8.29
CA VAL A 226 20.75 2.58 -7.66
C VAL A 226 21.26 1.30 -6.98
N VAL A 227 22.26 0.64 -7.57
CA VAL A 227 22.89 -0.55 -7.00
C VAL A 227 23.67 -0.21 -5.72
N GLU A 228 24.39 0.91 -5.74
CA GLU A 228 25.17 1.37 -4.59
C GLU A 228 24.27 1.83 -3.44
N LEU A 229 23.08 2.37 -3.73
CA LEU A 229 22.09 2.67 -2.70
C LEU A 229 21.67 1.42 -1.93
N VAL A 230 21.31 0.35 -2.65
CA VAL A 230 20.89 -0.92 -2.04
C VAL A 230 22.03 -1.48 -1.17
N LYS A 231 23.26 -1.45 -1.66
CA LYS A 231 24.44 -1.87 -0.88
C LYS A 231 24.69 -1.02 0.36
N SER A 232 24.53 0.29 0.24
CA SER A 232 24.91 1.26 1.28
C SER A 232 24.15 1.08 2.60
N VAL A 233 23.01 0.40 2.55
CA VAL A 233 22.15 0.14 3.70
C VAL A 233 22.24 -1.29 4.22
N GLY A 234 23.29 -2.03 3.85
CA GLY A 234 23.61 -3.34 4.43
C GLY A 234 22.93 -4.54 3.76
N ASP A 235 22.63 -4.45 2.46
CA ASP A 235 21.97 -5.55 1.75
C ASP A 235 22.77 -6.87 1.83
N PRO A 236 22.16 -7.98 2.32
CA PRO A 236 22.86 -9.26 2.51
C PRO A 236 23.32 -9.92 1.20
N GLU A 237 22.83 -9.48 0.05
CA GLU A 237 23.25 -9.95 -1.28
C GLU A 237 24.28 -9.02 -1.94
N ASP A 238 24.82 -8.03 -1.21
CA ASP A 238 25.77 -7.04 -1.72
C ASP A 238 25.25 -6.37 -3.01
N GLY A 239 23.94 -6.07 -3.06
CA GLY A 239 23.29 -5.44 -4.19
C GLY A 239 23.26 -6.30 -5.46
N ALA A 240 23.44 -7.62 -5.36
CA ALA A 240 23.35 -8.51 -6.52
C ALA A 240 21.97 -8.47 -7.20
N ARG A 241 20.92 -8.16 -6.44
CA ARG A 241 19.54 -7.94 -6.89
C ARG A 241 18.96 -6.66 -6.31
N CYS A 242 17.91 -6.14 -6.93
CA CYS A 242 17.18 -5.00 -6.41
C CYS A 242 16.28 -5.43 -5.26
N SER A 243 16.72 -5.20 -4.02
CA SER A 243 15.84 -5.35 -2.86
C SER A 243 14.99 -4.11 -2.68
N MET A 244 13.67 -4.28 -2.77
CA MET A 244 12.73 -3.16 -2.69
C MET A 244 12.77 -2.45 -1.34
N SER A 245 12.89 -3.19 -0.24
CA SER A 245 12.96 -2.58 1.09
C SER A 245 14.30 -1.88 1.35
N HIS A 246 15.44 -2.42 0.89
CA HIS A 246 16.73 -1.72 1.04
C HIS A 246 16.76 -0.45 0.17
N LEU A 247 16.21 -0.50 -1.04
CA LEU A 247 16.06 0.68 -1.89
C LEU A 247 15.13 1.72 -1.23
N ALA A 248 14.02 1.30 -0.61
CA ALA A 248 13.12 2.20 0.12
C ALA A 248 13.82 2.89 1.29
N VAL A 249 14.55 2.13 2.11
CA VAL A 249 15.32 2.66 3.25
C VAL A 249 16.37 3.66 2.79
N ALA A 250 17.13 3.33 1.75
CA ALA A 250 18.17 4.19 1.18
C ALA A 250 17.64 5.51 0.61
N LEU A 251 16.38 5.53 0.16
CA LEU A 251 15.76 6.71 -0.47
C LEU A 251 14.91 7.55 0.50
N ALA A 252 14.17 6.90 1.40
CA ALA A 252 13.24 7.56 2.30
C ALA A 252 13.89 8.06 3.59
N GLU A 253 14.92 7.35 4.10
CA GLU A 253 15.61 7.56 5.39
C GLU A 253 14.74 7.55 6.66
N GLN A 254 13.51 8.07 6.64
CA GLN A 254 12.51 7.94 7.69
C GLN A 254 11.82 6.58 7.57
N VAL A 255 12.14 5.69 8.50
CA VAL A 255 11.65 4.32 8.49
C VAL A 255 11.02 3.98 9.83
N ASN A 256 9.81 3.42 9.80
CA ASN A 256 9.18 2.85 10.98
C ASN A 256 8.85 1.37 10.79
N ALA A 257 8.80 0.68 11.92
CA ALA A 257 8.35 -0.68 12.08
C ALA A 257 7.01 -0.70 12.84
N VAL A 258 6.41 -1.88 12.97
CA VAL A 258 5.03 -2.04 13.47
C VAL A 258 4.90 -2.41 14.96
N SER A 259 6.02 -2.50 15.67
CA SER A 259 6.06 -2.65 17.13
C SER A 259 7.48 -2.42 17.65
N ASN A 260 7.65 -2.32 18.97
CA ASN A 260 8.97 -2.22 19.60
C ASN A 260 9.88 -3.40 19.25
N LEU A 261 9.38 -4.63 19.33
CA LEU A 261 10.19 -5.81 19.03
C LEU A 261 10.48 -5.92 17.53
N ASN A 262 9.49 -5.62 16.68
CA ASN A 262 9.68 -5.62 15.23
C ASN A 262 10.73 -4.56 14.82
N ALA A 263 10.72 -3.37 15.42
CA ALA A 263 11.74 -2.34 15.17
C ALA A 263 13.15 -2.79 15.56
N GLN A 264 13.28 -3.49 16.69
CA GLN A 264 14.57 -4.05 17.11
C GLN A 264 15.10 -5.08 16.11
N VAL A 265 14.24 -5.97 15.60
CA VAL A 265 14.65 -6.98 14.62
C VAL A 265 14.93 -6.34 13.27
N ALA A 266 14.06 -5.45 12.78
CA ALA A 266 14.25 -4.73 11.52
C ALA A 266 15.53 -3.88 11.52
N SER A 267 15.91 -3.29 12.66
CA SER A 267 17.17 -2.54 12.79
C SER A 267 18.42 -3.40 12.60
N THR A 268 18.32 -4.74 12.72
CA THR A 268 19.45 -5.65 12.40
C THR A 268 19.58 -5.94 10.90
N MET A 269 18.60 -5.52 10.10
CA MET A 269 18.56 -5.76 8.65
C MET A 269 19.12 -4.61 7.84
N PHE A 270 19.20 -3.41 8.41
CA PHE A 270 19.62 -2.20 7.70
C PHE A 270 20.76 -1.49 8.44
N ASP A 271 21.90 -1.35 7.78
CA ASP A 271 23.11 -0.77 8.37
C ASP A 271 22.95 0.73 8.61
N ASN A 272 23.20 1.18 9.85
CA ASN A 272 23.20 2.59 10.26
C ASN A 272 21.84 3.33 10.17
N TYR A 273 20.72 2.61 10.05
CA TYR A 273 19.38 3.21 10.09
C TYR A 273 18.69 2.96 11.42
N HIS A 274 18.07 4.02 11.95
CA HIS A 274 17.21 3.90 13.11
C HIS A 274 15.79 3.61 12.66
N ILE A 275 15.28 2.41 12.98
CA ILE A 275 13.90 2.03 12.68
C ILE A 275 13.01 2.45 13.85
N HIS A 276 12.10 3.39 13.62
CA HIS A 276 11.19 3.89 14.65
C HIS A 276 10.10 2.85 14.98
N PRO A 277 9.83 2.55 16.25
CA PRO A 277 8.72 1.67 16.60
C PRO A 277 7.39 2.43 16.58
N LEU A 278 6.50 2.06 15.65
CA LEU A 278 5.12 2.55 15.61
C LEU A 278 4.17 1.36 15.77
N THR A 279 3.68 1.12 16.98
CA THR A 279 2.81 -0.03 17.25
C THR A 279 1.50 0.07 16.46
N ASN A 280 1.18 -0.98 15.69
CA ASN A 280 -0.09 -1.06 14.97
C ASN A 280 -1.30 -0.88 15.91
N GLY A 281 -2.32 -0.21 15.38
CA GLY A 281 -3.65 -0.14 15.97
C GLY A 281 -4.69 -0.77 15.05
N VAL A 282 -5.93 -0.83 15.52
CA VAL A 282 -7.09 -1.20 14.71
C VAL A 282 -8.14 -0.10 14.82
N HIS A 283 -8.96 0.06 13.79
CA HIS A 283 -10.03 1.07 13.80
C HIS A 283 -11.14 0.64 14.77
N HIS A 284 -11.17 1.23 15.97
CA HIS A 284 -11.98 0.77 17.10
C HIS A 284 -13.48 0.70 16.78
N ILE A 285 -14.00 1.60 15.93
CA ILE A 285 -15.41 1.58 15.53
C ILE A 285 -15.71 0.36 14.64
N THR A 286 -14.83 0.01 13.70
CA THR A 286 -15.02 -1.17 12.84
C THR A 286 -14.98 -2.47 13.63
N TRP A 287 -14.10 -2.56 14.62
CA TRP A 287 -13.83 -3.80 15.33
C TRP A 287 -14.61 -3.97 16.64
N THR A 288 -15.43 -2.99 17.01
CA THR A 288 -16.39 -3.13 18.12
C THR A 288 -17.65 -3.82 17.62
N SER A 289 -18.09 -4.89 18.30
CA SER A 289 -19.31 -5.60 17.91
C SER A 289 -20.54 -4.69 18.04
N PRO A 290 -21.59 -4.89 17.23
CA PRO A 290 -22.80 -4.05 17.28
C PRO A 290 -23.40 -3.95 18.69
N THR A 291 -23.46 -5.07 19.43
CA THR A 291 -23.98 -5.09 20.81
C THR A 291 -23.15 -4.25 21.77
N MET A 292 -21.83 -4.27 21.64
CA MET A 292 -20.95 -3.44 22.48
C MET A 292 -21.03 -1.97 22.07
N ALA A 293 -21.15 -1.68 20.77
CA ALA A 293 -21.33 -0.32 20.27
C ALA A 293 -22.61 0.32 20.82
N GLU A 294 -23.73 -0.41 20.85
CA GLU A 294 -24.99 0.05 21.46
C GLU A 294 -24.82 0.37 22.96
N LEU A 295 -24.12 -0.49 23.70
CA LEU A 295 -23.81 -0.25 25.12
C LEU A 295 -22.97 1.01 25.30
N PHE A 296 -21.91 1.17 24.49
CA PHE A 296 -21.03 2.33 24.58
C PHE A 296 -21.70 3.63 24.12
N ASP A 297 -22.62 3.56 23.15
CA ASP A 297 -23.41 4.71 22.73
C ASP A 297 -24.31 5.24 23.88
N ASP A 298 -24.85 4.35 24.72
CA ASP A 298 -25.64 4.72 25.91
C ASP A 298 -24.76 5.13 27.10
N LYS A 299 -23.68 4.39 27.35
CA LYS A 299 -22.92 4.48 28.62
C LYS A 299 -21.60 5.24 28.54
N LEU A 300 -21.02 5.41 27.35
CA LEU A 300 -19.76 6.11 27.10
C LEU A 300 -19.91 7.09 25.92
N PRO A 301 -20.78 8.10 26.04
CA PRO A 301 -20.96 9.08 24.97
C PRO A 301 -19.63 9.76 24.63
N GLY A 302 -19.23 9.69 23.36
CA GLY A 302 -17.95 10.23 22.89
C GLY A 302 -16.87 9.18 22.58
N TRP A 303 -17.10 7.89 22.87
CA TRP A 303 -16.13 6.82 22.62
C TRP A 303 -15.70 6.68 21.15
N LYS A 304 -16.58 7.08 20.22
CA LYS A 304 -16.29 7.08 18.78
C LYS A 304 -15.24 8.14 18.43
N GLN A 305 -15.33 9.34 19.02
CA GLN A 305 -14.39 10.44 18.82
C GLN A 305 -13.08 10.25 19.57
N ASP A 306 -13.15 9.67 20.77
CA ASP A 306 -12.01 9.46 21.64
C ASP A 306 -11.95 8.01 22.11
N PRO A 307 -11.13 7.15 21.45
CA PRO A 307 -11.00 5.75 21.82
C PRO A 307 -10.39 5.56 23.22
N THR A 308 -9.75 6.57 23.82
CA THR A 308 -9.19 6.44 25.17
C THR A 308 -10.28 6.27 26.22
N GLN A 309 -11.52 6.68 25.93
CA GLN A 309 -12.66 6.46 26.81
C GLN A 309 -12.99 4.98 27.03
N LEU A 310 -12.63 4.11 26.09
CA LEU A 310 -12.81 2.65 26.23
C LEU A 310 -11.99 2.06 27.38
N SER A 311 -10.96 2.77 27.87
CA SER A 311 -10.24 2.36 29.08
C SER A 311 -11.13 2.33 30.34
N TYR A 312 -12.26 3.06 30.33
CA TYR A 312 -13.25 3.07 31.41
C TYR A 312 -14.39 2.07 31.22
N ALA A 313 -14.40 1.31 30.11
CA ALA A 313 -15.49 0.38 29.79
C ALA A 313 -15.67 -0.74 30.82
N GLY A 314 -14.61 -1.09 31.57
CA GLY A 314 -14.70 -2.09 32.66
C GLY A 314 -15.51 -1.64 33.88
N ALA A 315 -15.93 -0.36 33.95
CA ALA A 315 -16.73 0.20 35.03
C ALA A 315 -18.24 0.30 34.70
N LEU A 316 -18.65 -0.13 33.50
CA LEU A 316 -20.04 -0.15 33.02
C LEU A 316 -20.81 -1.37 33.52
#